data_AF-A0A354NTI4-F1
#
_entry.id   AF-A0A354NTI4-F1
#
_cell.length_a   1.000
_cell.length_b   1.000
_cell.length_c   1.000
_cell.angle_alpha   90.00
_cell.angle_beta   90.00
_cell.angle_gamma   90.00
#
_symmetry.space_group_name_H-M   'P 1'
#
loop_
_entity.id
_entity.type
_entity.pdbx_description
1 polymer ?
#
loop_
_entity_poly.entity_id
_entity_poly.type
_entity_poly.pdbx_seq_one_letter_code
_entity_poly.pdbx_strand_id
1 'polypeptide(L)' 'SIVVHRAPLIKDCEKDSNPYDNCQFEITEIPTNWASAEFNDNAWTEATKWTENDVGPKDGYNQIPWGTSARLIW' A
#
# COMPACT_ATOMS: atom_id res chain seq x y z
N SER A 1 -5.97 8.78 6.48
CA SER A 1 -5.55 7.46 5.98
C SER A 1 -5.03 6.62 7.15
N ILE A 2 -5.44 5.35 7.24
CA ILE A 2 -4.97 4.37 8.23
C ILE A 2 -3.95 3.45 7.55
N VAL A 3 -2.75 3.34 8.10
CA VAL A 3 -1.72 2.40 7.60
C VAL A 3 -1.77 1.15 8.46
N VAL A 4 -2.32 0.07 7.90
CA VAL A 4 -2.58 -1.18 8.63
C VAL A 4 -1.44 -2.18 8.54
N HIS A 5 -0.60 -2.04 7.51
CA HIS A 5 0.65 -2.76 7.36
C HIS A 5 1.74 -1.75 7.04
N ARG A 6 2.74 -1.62 7.92
CA ARG A 6 3.90 -0.75 7.70
C ARG A 6 5.19 -1.56 7.72
N ALA A 7 5.86 -1.63 6.57
CA ALA A 7 7.17 -2.25 6.40
C ALA A 7 7.92 -1.61 5.20
N PRO A 8 9.25 -1.62 5.19
CA PRO A 8 10.11 -1.89 6.35
C PRO A 8 10.04 -0.74 7.37
N LEU A 9 10.22 -1.02 8.67
CA LEU A 9 10.37 0.06 9.66
C LEU A 9 11.79 0.66 9.60
N ILE A 10 12.76 -0.18 9.23
CA ILE A 10 14.16 0.23 9.00
C ILE A 10 14.34 0.46 7.50
N LYS A 11 14.33 1.71 7.03
CA LYS A 11 14.33 1.97 5.57
C LYS A 11 15.55 1.41 4.82
N ASP A 12 16.74 1.47 5.44
CA ASP A 12 17.99 1.08 4.78
C ASP A 12 18.09 -0.43 4.51
N CYS A 13 17.25 -1.26 5.14
CA CYS A 13 17.24 -2.70 4.93
C CYS A 13 16.38 -3.13 3.73
N GLU A 14 15.81 -2.21 2.94
CA GLU A 14 14.89 -2.51 1.83
C GLU A 14 15.42 -3.60 0.87
N LYS A 15 16.74 -3.72 0.75
CA LYS A 15 17.46 -4.66 -0.11
C LYS A 15 18.13 -5.82 0.66
N ASP A 16 17.82 -5.98 1.94
CA ASP A 16 18.35 -7.05 2.78
C ASP A 16 17.88 -8.41 2.26
N SER A 17 18.75 -9.43 2.31
CA SER A 17 18.43 -10.79 1.85
C SER A 17 17.56 -11.57 2.85
N ASN A 18 17.44 -11.09 4.08
CA ASN A 18 16.57 -11.61 5.13
C ASN A 18 15.75 -10.48 5.78
N PRO A 19 14.84 -9.85 5.02
CA PRO A 19 14.11 -8.66 5.48
C PRO A 19 13.12 -8.98 6.61
N TYR A 20 12.67 -10.22 6.74
CA TYR A 20 11.76 -10.60 7.83
C TYR A 20 12.41 -10.38 9.21
N ASP A 21 13.65 -10.82 9.38
CA ASP A 21 14.38 -10.68 10.64
C ASP A 21 14.99 -9.28 10.81
N ASN A 22 15.44 -8.65 9.71
CA ASN A 22 16.28 -7.45 9.76
C ASN A 22 15.53 -6.14 9.54
N CYS A 23 14.31 -6.15 8.97
CA CYS A 23 13.63 -4.91 8.59
C CYS A 23 12.52 -4.44 9.51
N GLN A 24 11.99 -5.37 10.30
CA GLN A 24 10.82 -5.17 11.15
C GLN A 24 9.57 -4.70 10.38
N PHE A 25 8.42 -4.91 10.98
CA PHE A 25 7.14 -4.46 10.46
C PHE A 25 6.19 -4.14 11.61
N GLU A 26 5.18 -3.33 11.35
CA GLU A 26 4.06 -3.12 12.26
C GLU A 26 2.76 -3.50 11.55
N ILE A 27 1.90 -4.25 12.25
CA ILE A 27 0.53 -4.54 11.82
C ILE A 27 -0.40 -3.88 12.83
N THR A 28 -1.32 -3.07 12.31
CA THR A 28 -2.47 -2.59 13.06
C THR A 28 -3.66 -3.46 12.69
N GLU A 29 -4.29 -4.07 13.69
CA GLU A 29 -5.51 -4.87 13.49
C GLU A 29 -6.61 -4.02 12.85
N ILE A 30 -7.28 -4.61 11.86
CA ILE A 30 -8.40 -3.97 11.16
C ILE A 30 -9.73 -4.49 11.69
N PRO A 31 -10.79 -3.66 11.71
CA PRO A 31 -12.12 -4.14 12.08
C PRO A 31 -12.52 -5.32 11.19
N THR A 32 -12.95 -6.44 11.77
CA THR A 32 -13.25 -7.66 11.00
C THR A 32 -14.31 -7.46 9.92
N ASN A 33 -15.18 -6.46 10.07
CA ASN A 33 -16.24 -6.12 9.14
C ASN A 33 -15.89 -4.98 8.16
N TRP A 34 -14.63 -4.51 8.09
CA TRP A 34 -14.25 -3.34 7.27
C TRP A 34 -14.61 -3.46 5.79
N ALA A 35 -14.60 -4.69 5.25
CA ALA A 35 -14.94 -4.98 3.85
C ALA A 35 -16.42 -5.37 3.64
N SER A 36 -17.25 -5.28 4.69
CA SER A 36 -18.68 -5.54 4.59
C SER A 36 -19.42 -4.33 4.01
N ALA A 37 -20.53 -4.57 3.31
CA ALA A 37 -21.36 -3.50 2.74
C ALA A 37 -21.97 -2.55 3.79
N GLU A 38 -22.05 -3.00 5.05
CA GLU A 38 -22.64 -2.25 6.17
C GLU A 38 -21.58 -1.42 6.95
N PHE A 39 -20.31 -1.49 6.54
CA PHE A 39 -19.25 -0.74 7.23
C PHE A 39 -19.40 0.76 6.99
N ASN A 40 -19.34 1.54 8.06
CA ASN A 40 -19.37 2.99 7.98
C ASN A 40 -17.94 3.54 7.80
N ASP A 41 -17.60 3.91 6.57
CA ASP A 41 -16.32 4.48 6.16
C ASP A 41 -16.31 6.01 6.09
N ASN A 42 -17.34 6.71 6.59
CA ASN A 42 -17.44 8.18 6.51
C ASN A 42 -16.26 8.95 7.15
N ALA A 43 -15.50 8.31 8.04
CA ALA A 43 -14.31 8.89 8.66
C ALA A 43 -13.03 8.69 7.81
N TRP A 44 -13.10 7.94 6.72
CA TRP A 44 -11.95 7.66 5.87
C TRP A 44 -11.64 8.86 5.00
N THR A 45 -10.35 9.05 4.76
CA THR A 45 -9.91 10.04 3.77
C THR A 45 -10.16 9.46 2.40
N GLU A 46 -10.71 10.27 1.50
CA GLU A 46 -10.82 9.93 0.07
C GLU A 46 -9.47 9.54 -0.52
N ALA A 47 -9.49 8.57 -1.43
CA ALA A 47 -8.28 8.14 -2.13
C ALA A 47 -7.75 9.25 -3.03
N THR A 48 -6.42 9.42 -3.05
CA THR A 48 -5.77 10.35 -3.96
C THR A 48 -5.43 9.64 -5.27
N LYS A 49 -5.70 10.29 -6.39
CA LYS A 49 -5.28 9.80 -7.71
C LYS A 49 -3.88 10.31 -8.05
N TRP A 50 -3.04 9.41 -8.54
CA TRP A 50 -1.65 9.69 -8.90
C TRP A 50 -1.38 9.45 -10.38
N THR A 51 -0.34 10.10 -10.92
CA THR A 51 0.21 9.82 -12.24
C THR A 51 1.38 8.84 -12.15
N GLU A 52 1.74 8.21 -13.26
CA GLU A 52 2.94 7.34 -13.36
C GLU A 52 4.26 8.11 -13.13
N ASN A 53 4.26 9.45 -13.25
CA ASN A 53 5.42 10.26 -12.91
C ASN A 53 5.50 10.54 -11.41
N ASP A 54 4.36 10.54 -10.70
CA ASP A 54 4.32 10.75 -9.26
C ASP A 54 4.75 9.50 -8.50
N VAL A 55 4.53 8.32 -9.10
CA VAL A 55 4.81 7.02 -8.49
C VAL A 55 5.30 5.98 -9.48
N GLY A 56 6.18 5.10 -9.01
CA GLY A 56 6.70 3.99 -9.79
C GLY A 56 6.57 2.66 -9.05
N PRO A 57 6.31 1.55 -9.74
CA PRO A 57 6.39 0.23 -9.14
C PRO A 57 7.82 -0.04 -8.65
N LYS A 58 7.95 -0.56 -7.43
CA LYS A 58 9.23 -1.03 -6.90
C LYS A 58 9.85 -2.02 -7.89
N ASP A 59 11.13 -1.84 -8.24
CA ASP A 59 11.86 -2.68 -9.21
C ASP A 59 11.32 -2.68 -10.65
N GLY A 60 10.51 -1.68 -11.03
CA GLY A 60 10.22 -1.39 -12.43
C GLY A 60 9.30 -2.40 -13.13
N TYR A 61 8.25 -2.87 -12.44
CA TYR A 61 7.13 -3.66 -13.01
C TYR A 61 6.30 -2.86 -14.04
N ASN A 62 6.95 -2.27 -15.03
CA ASN A 62 6.37 -1.45 -16.09
C ASN A 62 5.81 -2.29 -17.25
N GLN A 63 5.87 -3.62 -17.13
CA GLN A 63 5.53 -4.56 -18.21
C GLN A 63 4.07 -5.04 -18.16
N ILE A 64 3.28 -4.59 -17.18
CA ILE A 64 1.87 -4.96 -17.09
C ILE A 64 1.06 -4.09 -18.06
N PRO A 65 0.38 -4.68 -19.07
CA PRO A 65 -0.47 -3.92 -19.98
C PRO A 65 -1.79 -3.59 -19.28
N TRP A 66 -1.84 -2.46 -18.58
CA TRP A 66 -3.05 -1.99 -17.93
C TRP A 66 -4.11 -1.54 -18.95
N GLY A 67 -5.38 -1.76 -18.63
CA GLY A 67 -6.48 -1.22 -19.42
C GLY A 67 -6.48 0.31 -19.40
N THR A 68 -6.96 0.95 -20.46
CA THR A 68 -6.96 2.42 -20.60
C THR A 68 -7.80 3.16 -19.55
N SER A 69 -8.70 2.46 -18.87
CA SER A 69 -9.50 2.96 -17.75
C SER A 69 -8.80 2.85 -16.38
N ALA A 70 -7.69 2.13 -16.27
CA ALA A 70 -6.98 1.93 -15.01
C ALA A 70 -6.42 3.25 -14.45
N ARG A 71 -6.39 3.37 -13.12
CA ARG A 71 -5.90 4.56 -12.39
C ARG A 71 -5.10 4.10 -11.17
N LEU A 72 -4.06 4.86 -10.84
CA LEU A 72 -3.27 4.70 -9.62
C LEU A 72 -3.95 5.49 -8.50
N ILE A 73 -4.48 4.80 -7.47
CA ILE A 73 -5.21 5.41 -6.35
C ILE A 73 -4.80 4.77 -5.01
N TRP A 74 -4.58 5.58 -3.97
CA TRP A 74 -4.47 5.18 -2.54
C TRP A 74 -4.53 6.40 -1.62
#